data_AF-A0A497TD73-F1
#
_entry.id   AF-A0A497TD73-F1
#
_cell.length_a   1.000
_cell.length_b   1.000
_cell.length_c   1.000
_cell.angle_alpha   90.00
_cell.angle_beta   90.00
_cell.angle_gamma   90.00
#
_symmetry.space_group_name_H-M   'P 1'
#
loop_
_entity.id
_entity.type
_entity.pdbx_description
1 polymer ?
#
loop_
_entity_poly.entity_id
_entity_poly.type
_entity_poly.pdbx_seq_one_letter_code
_entity_poly.pdbx_strand_id
1 'polypeptide(L)'
;MESVREPAVAGLFYYLNKELLRKQIERFFQKAKEKGIKPENRLVVSPHAGYEYSGQTAAYALSSLSPKNKFIIFGPNHTGLGSEFSIMSKGLWRMPLGDVKIDSELADKLKQCDLIEEDEFAHLKEHSIEVQLPFLQVLFKEFSFVPVCVMNIGYSKGFFSFCKTIGKHVAELIKEDEKIGVIASSDFSHFIPSNEAEEIDIKAIKKIEKLDTEGFFDFIRKNKASICGYGSILITMFTARFLGIKKAGLIHYTNSGETTHDYSSVVGYAAIGFK
;
A
#
# COMPACT_ATOMS: atom_id res chain seq x y z
N MET A 1 1.45 25.50 -15.10
CA MET A 1 1.41 25.32 -13.63
C MET A 1 1.61 23.85 -13.37
N GLU A 2 2.42 23.49 -12.39
CA GLU A 2 2.61 22.09 -11.98
C GLU A 2 1.30 21.57 -11.35
N SER A 3 0.87 20.35 -11.69
CA SER A 3 -0.37 19.77 -11.13
C SER A 3 -0.19 19.52 -9.62
N VAL A 4 -1.14 19.98 -8.81
CA VAL A 4 -1.09 19.87 -7.34
C VAL A 4 -2.33 19.12 -6.88
N ARG A 5 -2.14 17.96 -6.26
CA ARG A 5 -3.21 17.22 -5.58
C ARG A 5 -3.28 17.64 -4.12
N GLU A 6 -4.40 18.22 -3.71
CA GLU A 6 -4.70 18.54 -2.32
C GLU A 6 -5.08 17.28 -1.52
N PRO A 7 -4.87 17.24 -0.20
CA PRO A 7 -5.22 16.07 0.61
C PRO A 7 -6.73 15.89 0.67
N ALA A 8 -7.20 14.67 0.47
CA ALA A 8 -8.61 14.31 0.45
C ALA A 8 -9.15 13.98 1.86
N VAL A 9 -8.30 13.50 2.78
CA VAL A 9 -8.72 12.97 4.09
C VAL A 9 -7.96 13.56 5.28
N ALA A 10 -7.20 14.64 5.10
CA ALA A 10 -6.59 15.37 6.20
C ALA A 10 -7.65 15.96 7.14
N GLY A 11 -7.51 15.70 8.44
CA GLY A 11 -8.51 16.03 9.46
C GLY A 11 -9.60 14.96 9.65
N LEU A 12 -9.64 13.93 8.79
CA LEU A 12 -10.55 12.80 8.90
C LEU A 12 -9.80 11.51 9.27
N PHE A 13 -8.80 11.13 8.47
CA PHE A 13 -8.06 9.88 8.67
C PHE A 13 -6.79 10.10 9.51
N TYR A 14 -6.26 11.31 9.48
CA TYR A 14 -5.07 11.71 10.22
C TYR A 14 -5.17 13.20 10.54
N TYR A 15 -4.40 13.68 11.52
CA TYR A 15 -4.49 15.08 11.94
C TYR A 15 -4.13 16.06 10.81
N LEU A 16 -4.97 17.09 10.62
CA LEU A 16 -4.66 18.22 9.76
C LEU A 16 -3.51 19.08 10.34
N ASN A 17 -3.40 19.14 11.67
CA ASN A 17 -2.33 19.88 12.34
C ASN A 17 -0.99 19.16 12.19
N LYS A 18 -0.01 19.85 11.57
CA LYS A 18 1.35 19.35 11.30
C LYS A 18 2.06 18.78 12.54
N GLU A 19 1.98 19.45 13.68
CA GLU A 19 2.71 19.04 14.88
C GLU A 19 2.07 17.82 15.54
N LEU A 20 0.73 17.78 15.60
CA LEU A 20 0.00 16.62 16.13
C LEU A 20 0.23 15.39 15.24
N LEU A 21 0.17 15.56 13.91
CA LEU A 21 0.42 14.49 12.95
C LEU A 21 1.82 13.91 13.11
N ARG A 22 2.86 14.78 13.13
CA ARG A 22 4.24 14.35 13.33
C ARG A 22 4.43 13.60 14.64
N LYS A 23 3.95 14.14 15.76
CA LYS A 23 4.05 13.49 17.08
C LYS A 23 3.36 12.13 17.11
N GLN A 24 2.20 11.98 16.46
CA GLN A 24 1.50 10.71 16.38
C GLN A 24 2.32 9.66 15.63
N ILE A 25 2.86 10.02 14.46
CA ILE A 25 3.67 9.13 13.63
C ILE A 25 4.99 8.75 14.34
N GLU A 26 5.67 9.71 14.96
CA GLU A 26 6.90 9.47 15.73
C GLU A 26 6.67 8.47 16.86
N ARG A 27 5.53 8.53 17.56
CA ARG A 27 5.15 7.54 18.58
C ARG A 27 4.97 6.15 17.99
N PHE A 28 4.35 6.03 16.82
CA PHE A 28 4.21 4.74 16.15
C PHE A 28 5.55 4.15 15.73
N PHE A 29 6.47 4.97 15.20
CA PHE A 29 7.82 4.52 14.85
C PHE A 29 8.68 4.20 16.08
N GLN A 30 8.51 4.91 17.18
CA GLN A 30 9.17 4.57 18.44
C GLN A 30 8.78 3.17 18.92
N LYS A 31 7.49 2.82 18.85
CA LYS A 31 7.01 1.45 19.15
C LYS A 31 7.56 0.40 18.18
N ALA A 32 7.70 0.74 16.89
CA ALA A 32 8.33 -0.15 15.91
C ALA A 32 9.81 -0.42 16.23
N LYS A 33 10.54 0.62 16.66
CA LYS A 33 11.91 0.50 17.14
C LYS A 33 12.02 -0.35 18.40
N GLU A 34 11.12 -0.17 19.37
CA GLU A 34 11.05 -0.97 20.60
C GLU A 34 10.77 -2.45 20.31
N LYS A 35 9.93 -2.73 19.31
CA LYS A 35 9.68 -4.10 18.82
C LYS A 35 10.84 -4.68 18.00
N GLY A 36 11.88 -3.90 17.73
CA GLY A 36 13.07 -4.34 16.99
C GLY A 36 12.84 -4.54 15.49
N ILE A 37 11.85 -3.84 14.90
CA ILE A 37 11.61 -3.91 13.46
C ILE A 37 12.83 -3.34 12.72
N LYS A 38 13.36 -4.10 11.75
CA LYS A 38 14.55 -3.75 10.97
C LYS A 38 14.17 -3.30 9.55
N PRO A 39 14.85 -2.30 8.98
CA PRO A 39 14.60 -1.80 7.62
C PRO A 39 15.24 -2.71 6.57
N GLU A 40 14.71 -3.92 6.40
CA GLU A 40 15.28 -4.96 5.53
C GLU A 40 14.42 -5.31 4.31
N ASN A 41 13.17 -4.86 4.27
CA ASN A 41 12.22 -5.21 3.20
C ASN A 41 12.26 -4.18 2.08
N ARG A 42 12.25 -4.64 0.83
CA ARG A 42 12.17 -3.74 -0.35
C ARG A 42 10.73 -3.48 -0.78
N LEU A 43 9.86 -4.45 -0.53
CA LEU A 43 8.43 -4.35 -0.79
C LEU A 43 7.68 -4.60 0.51
N VAL A 44 6.55 -3.94 0.71
CA VAL A 44 5.69 -4.12 1.88
C VAL A 44 4.21 -4.06 1.52
N VAL A 45 3.38 -4.73 2.32
CA VAL A 45 1.93 -4.44 2.42
C VAL A 45 1.70 -3.58 3.66
N SER A 46 0.98 -2.48 3.50
CA SER A 46 0.67 -1.52 4.58
C SER A 46 -0.83 -1.15 4.54
N PRO A 47 -1.52 -1.08 5.69
CA PRO A 47 -2.93 -0.70 5.75
C PRO A 47 -3.15 0.80 5.50
N HIS A 48 -4.40 1.20 5.24
CA HIS A 48 -4.78 2.57 4.89
C HIS A 48 -6.04 3.13 5.56
N ALA A 49 -6.59 2.46 6.58
CA ALA A 49 -7.61 3.09 7.42
C ALA A 49 -7.08 4.33 8.19
N GLY A 50 -7.98 5.01 8.91
CA GLY A 50 -7.61 6.11 9.81
C GLY A 50 -6.54 5.70 10.82
N TYR A 51 -5.64 6.64 11.13
CA TYR A 51 -4.42 6.40 11.92
C TYR A 51 -4.71 5.92 13.34
N GLU A 52 -5.87 6.26 13.89
CA GLU A 52 -6.33 5.76 15.18
C GLU A 52 -6.47 4.23 15.18
N TYR A 53 -6.89 3.64 14.05
CA TYR A 53 -7.12 2.20 13.92
C TYR A 53 -5.89 1.46 13.39
N SER A 54 -5.35 1.89 12.25
CA SER A 54 -4.34 1.13 11.50
C SER A 54 -2.93 1.73 11.58
N GLY A 55 -2.78 2.94 12.12
CA GLY A 55 -1.54 3.72 12.04
C GLY A 55 -0.32 3.02 12.67
N GLN A 56 -0.52 2.29 13.77
CA GLN A 56 0.55 1.50 14.37
C GLN A 56 1.01 0.33 13.46
N THR A 57 0.06 -0.33 12.80
CA THR A 57 0.36 -1.41 11.85
C THR A 57 1.05 -0.87 10.61
N ALA A 58 0.60 0.26 10.06
CA ALA A 58 1.29 0.96 8.97
C ALA A 58 2.73 1.33 9.35
N ALA A 59 2.96 1.85 10.56
CA ALA A 59 4.32 2.13 11.02
C ALA A 59 5.22 0.89 11.10
N TYR A 60 4.69 -0.27 11.53
CA TYR A 60 5.45 -1.52 11.50
C TYR A 60 5.82 -1.95 10.07
N ALA A 61 4.91 -1.82 9.10
CA ALA A 61 5.20 -2.11 7.71
C ALA A 61 6.27 -1.15 7.15
N LEU A 62 6.04 0.15 7.28
CA LEU A 62 6.87 1.18 6.66
C LEU A 62 8.24 1.33 7.33
N SER A 63 8.37 1.14 8.65
CA SER A 63 9.68 1.09 9.32
C SER A 63 10.53 -0.11 8.89
N SER A 64 9.90 -1.15 8.34
CA SER A 64 10.60 -2.30 7.79
C SER A 64 11.15 -2.07 6.38
N LEU A 65 10.77 -0.95 5.73
CA LEU A 65 11.32 -0.59 4.43
C LEU A 65 12.81 -0.27 4.54
N SER A 66 13.61 -0.94 3.71
CA SER A 66 15.00 -0.57 3.47
C SER A 66 15.12 0.90 3.03
N PRO A 67 16.25 1.57 3.32
CA PRO A 67 16.44 3.00 3.06
C PRO A 67 16.50 3.31 1.56
N LYS A 68 15.33 3.41 0.96
CA LYS A 68 15.06 3.79 -0.43
C LYS A 68 14.60 5.25 -0.47
N ASN A 69 14.71 5.88 -1.63
CA ASN A 69 14.25 7.26 -1.81
C ASN A 69 13.32 7.44 -3.02
N LYS A 70 12.98 6.35 -3.72
CA LYS A 70 11.95 6.30 -4.76
C LYS A 70 10.93 5.22 -4.41
N PHE A 71 9.65 5.55 -4.36
CA PHE A 71 8.61 4.59 -4.01
C PHE A 71 7.54 4.48 -5.10
N ILE A 72 7.20 3.26 -5.51
CA ILE A 72 5.98 3.00 -6.27
C ILE A 72 4.92 2.58 -5.26
N ILE A 73 3.80 3.32 -5.19
CA ILE A 73 2.73 3.04 -4.24
C ILE A 73 1.49 2.61 -5.02
N PHE A 74 1.13 1.34 -4.89
CA PHE A 74 -0.09 0.79 -5.45
C PHE A 74 -1.19 0.86 -4.38
N GLY A 75 -2.27 1.57 -4.66
CA GLY A 75 -3.43 1.64 -3.77
C GLY A 75 -4.71 1.31 -4.50
N PRO A 76 -5.69 0.65 -3.85
CA PRO A 76 -6.97 0.41 -4.48
C PRO A 76 -7.70 1.71 -4.83
N ASN A 77 -8.57 1.62 -5.83
CA ASN A 77 -9.49 2.66 -6.24
C ASN A 77 -10.87 2.42 -5.61
N HIS A 78 -11.17 3.17 -4.55
CA HIS A 78 -12.45 3.17 -3.84
C HIS A 78 -13.47 4.12 -4.46
N THR A 79 -13.02 5.11 -5.24
CA THR A 79 -13.90 6.11 -5.86
C THR A 79 -14.57 5.59 -7.13
N GLY A 80 -14.00 4.57 -7.77
CA GLY A 80 -14.45 4.06 -9.07
C GLY A 80 -14.21 5.03 -10.22
N LEU A 81 -13.31 6.01 -10.04
CA LEU A 81 -13.02 7.04 -11.04
C LEU A 81 -11.74 6.69 -11.79
N GLY A 82 -11.75 6.95 -13.10
CA GLY A 82 -10.59 6.80 -13.97
C GLY A 82 -10.37 5.40 -14.52
N SER A 83 -9.17 5.18 -15.07
CA SER A 83 -8.75 3.93 -15.71
C SER A 83 -8.51 2.76 -14.72
N GLU A 84 -8.34 1.55 -15.26
CA GLU A 84 -8.13 0.34 -14.43
C GLU A 84 -6.84 0.42 -13.60
N PHE A 85 -5.77 0.95 -14.19
CA PHE A 85 -4.48 1.22 -13.55
C PHE A 85 -4.07 2.65 -13.85
N SER A 86 -4.51 3.58 -13.01
CA SER A 86 -4.30 5.01 -13.20
C SER A 86 -3.01 5.49 -12.55
N ILE A 87 -2.22 6.27 -13.27
CA ILE A 87 -1.01 6.93 -12.77
C ILE A 87 -1.15 8.45 -12.85
N MET A 88 -0.56 9.15 -11.88
CA MET A 88 -0.22 10.57 -11.99
C MET A 88 1.29 10.69 -12.16
N SER A 89 1.77 11.09 -13.34
CA SER A 89 3.20 11.07 -13.69
C SER A 89 3.95 12.37 -13.42
N LYS A 90 3.24 13.47 -13.19
CA LYS A 90 3.85 14.79 -12.98
C LYS A 90 3.15 15.52 -11.85
N GLY A 91 3.87 16.43 -11.23
CA GLY A 91 3.33 17.30 -10.19
C GLY A 91 3.71 16.87 -8.78
N LEU A 92 2.88 17.26 -7.82
CA LEU A 92 3.10 16.98 -6.41
C LEU A 92 1.79 16.78 -5.66
N TRP A 93 1.89 16.12 -4.50
CA TRP A 93 0.79 15.96 -3.56
C TRP A 93 1.07 16.86 -2.35
N ARG A 94 0.16 17.79 -2.06
CA ARG A 94 0.23 18.62 -0.87
C ARG A 94 -0.19 17.81 0.34
N MET A 95 0.64 17.77 1.36
CA MET A 95 0.37 17.06 2.62
C MET A 95 0.60 17.99 3.82
N PRO A 96 0.01 17.74 5.01
CA PRO A 96 0.21 18.62 6.15
C PRO A 96 1.68 18.77 6.61
N LEU A 97 2.53 17.77 6.37
CA LEU A 97 3.95 17.84 6.73
C LEU A 97 4.81 18.55 5.66
N GLY A 98 4.27 18.81 4.47
CA GLY A 98 4.94 19.43 3.33
C GLY A 98 4.50 18.80 2.00
N ASP A 99 4.93 19.38 0.89
CA ASP A 99 4.65 18.84 -0.44
C ASP A 99 5.51 17.60 -0.73
N VAL A 100 4.94 16.60 -1.41
CA VAL A 100 5.62 15.37 -1.83
C VAL A 100 5.64 15.30 -3.35
N LYS A 101 6.83 15.20 -3.95
CA LYS A 101 7.01 15.24 -5.40
C LYS A 101 6.76 13.89 -6.06
N ILE A 102 6.12 13.93 -7.22
CA ILE A 102 6.05 12.79 -8.12
C ILE A 102 7.42 12.57 -8.77
N ASP A 103 7.89 11.33 -8.81
CA ASP A 103 9.08 10.96 -9.57
C ASP A 103 8.72 10.81 -11.05
N SER A 104 8.79 11.91 -11.81
CA SER A 104 8.36 11.90 -13.22
C SER A 104 9.21 10.99 -14.11
N GLU A 105 10.51 10.86 -13.83
CA GLU A 105 11.36 9.95 -14.59
C GLU A 105 10.95 8.49 -14.38
N LEU A 106 10.71 8.10 -13.14
CA LEU A 106 10.22 6.76 -12.81
C LEU A 106 8.79 6.54 -13.34
N ALA A 107 7.91 7.54 -13.26
CA ALA A 107 6.56 7.44 -13.77
C ALA A 107 6.51 7.29 -15.29
N ASP A 108 7.36 8.00 -16.03
CA ASP A 108 7.49 7.87 -17.47
C ASP A 108 8.02 6.48 -17.87
N LYS A 109 8.95 5.90 -17.11
CA LYS A 109 9.36 4.49 -17.29
C LYS A 109 8.22 3.51 -16.97
N LEU A 110 7.43 3.77 -15.92
CA LEU A 110 6.34 2.90 -15.51
C LEU A 110 5.22 2.86 -16.58
N LYS A 111 4.90 4.00 -17.21
CA LYS A 111 3.96 4.14 -18.33
C LYS A 111 4.37 3.43 -19.63
N GLN A 112 5.61 2.94 -19.74
CA GLN A 112 5.98 2.07 -20.86
C GLN A 112 5.27 0.71 -20.81
N CYS A 113 4.59 0.38 -19.69
CA CYS A 113 3.61 -0.69 -19.64
C CYS A 113 2.25 -0.17 -20.13
N ASP A 114 1.80 -0.63 -21.29
CA ASP A 114 0.54 -0.21 -21.95
C ASP A 114 -0.74 -0.38 -21.10
N LEU A 115 -0.66 -1.10 -19.97
CA LEU A 115 -1.76 -1.27 -19.03
C LEU A 115 -1.92 -0.06 -18.08
N ILE A 116 -0.90 0.78 -17.93
CA ILE A 116 -0.87 1.89 -16.99
C ILE A 116 -1.17 3.18 -17.74
N GLU A 117 -2.29 3.81 -17.42
CA GLU A 117 -2.81 4.97 -18.14
C GLU A 117 -2.67 6.24 -17.30
N GLU A 118 -2.23 7.33 -17.94
CA GLU A 118 -2.18 8.65 -17.30
C GLU A 118 -3.59 9.13 -16.98
N ASP A 119 -3.91 9.22 -15.68
CA ASP A 119 -5.21 9.65 -15.21
C ASP A 119 -5.10 10.20 -13.78
N GLU A 120 -4.89 11.52 -13.69
CA GLU A 120 -4.84 12.21 -12.40
C GLU A 120 -6.21 12.28 -11.69
N PHE A 121 -7.32 12.08 -12.41
CA PHE A 121 -8.67 12.16 -11.84
C PHE A 121 -8.95 11.02 -10.86
N ALA A 122 -8.42 9.83 -11.16
CA ALA A 122 -8.49 8.67 -10.26
C ALA A 122 -7.92 8.97 -8.87
N HIS A 123 -6.96 9.89 -8.77
CA HIS A 123 -6.28 10.20 -7.52
C HIS A 123 -6.99 11.29 -6.69
N LEU A 124 -7.84 12.13 -7.28
CA LEU A 124 -8.33 13.38 -6.66
C LEU A 124 -9.00 13.20 -5.29
N LYS A 125 -9.72 12.10 -5.10
CA LYS A 125 -10.45 11.77 -3.86
C LYS A 125 -10.08 10.40 -3.29
N GLU A 126 -9.15 9.70 -3.92
CA GLU A 126 -8.69 8.40 -3.44
C GLU A 126 -7.70 8.59 -2.28
N HIS A 127 -7.86 7.83 -1.20
CA HIS A 127 -7.11 8.02 0.04
C HIS A 127 -6.04 6.95 0.25
N SER A 128 -6.17 5.78 -0.38
CA SER A 128 -5.35 4.60 -0.06
C SER A 128 -3.84 4.83 -0.21
N ILE A 129 -3.43 5.67 -1.18
CA ILE A 129 -2.03 6.08 -1.38
C ILE A 129 -1.67 7.26 -0.46
N GLU A 130 -2.58 8.23 -0.32
CA GLU A 130 -2.35 9.47 0.45
C GLU A 130 -1.93 9.19 1.88
N VAL A 131 -2.61 8.25 2.54
CA VAL A 131 -2.39 7.95 3.96
C VAL A 131 -1.02 7.31 4.23
N GLN A 132 -0.31 6.84 3.21
CA GLN A 132 1.06 6.34 3.35
C GLN A 132 2.08 7.49 3.42
N LEU A 133 1.78 8.64 2.79
CA LEU A 133 2.77 9.70 2.58
C LEU A 133 3.26 10.38 3.86
N PRO A 134 2.42 10.69 4.87
CA PRO A 134 2.91 11.31 6.10
C PRO A 134 3.94 10.44 6.84
N PHE A 135 3.76 9.12 6.83
CA PHE A 135 4.75 8.20 7.40
C PHE A 135 6.09 8.29 6.66
N LEU A 136 6.07 8.31 5.33
CA LEU A 136 7.28 8.44 4.52
C LEU A 136 7.98 9.79 4.75
N GLN A 137 7.23 10.88 4.94
CA GLN A 137 7.78 12.21 5.25
C GLN A 137 8.45 12.30 6.63
N VAL A 138 8.06 11.45 7.58
CA VAL A 138 8.74 11.35 8.88
C VAL A 138 9.92 10.38 8.81
N LEU A 139 9.80 9.30 8.04
CA LEU A 139 10.82 8.26 7.97
C LEU A 139 12.01 8.64 7.08
N PHE A 140 11.76 9.33 5.96
CA PHE A 140 12.77 9.70 4.97
C PHE A 140 12.91 11.22 4.89
N LYS A 141 14.17 11.70 4.93
CA LYS A 141 14.48 13.13 4.81
C LYS A 141 14.05 13.68 3.45
N GLU A 142 14.34 12.93 2.38
CA GLU A 142 14.00 13.27 1.00
C GLU A 142 13.60 11.99 0.27
N PHE A 143 12.45 12.01 -0.39
CA PHE A 143 11.98 10.94 -1.26
C PHE A 143 11.08 11.51 -2.36
N SER A 144 10.92 10.72 -3.42
CA SER A 144 9.92 10.90 -4.48
C SER A 144 9.08 9.63 -4.58
N PHE A 145 7.91 9.73 -5.20
CA PHE A 145 7.04 8.56 -5.36
C PHE A 145 6.25 8.60 -6.67
N VAL A 146 5.69 7.45 -7.03
CA VAL A 146 4.78 7.28 -8.16
C VAL A 146 3.51 6.61 -7.66
N PRO A 147 2.36 7.31 -7.64
CA PRO A 147 1.08 6.74 -7.26
C PRO A 147 0.48 5.95 -8.43
N VAL A 148 0.00 4.73 -8.15
CA VAL A 148 -0.82 3.96 -9.09
C VAL A 148 -2.08 3.50 -8.40
N CYS A 149 -3.22 4.03 -8.84
CA CYS A 149 -4.54 3.57 -8.41
C CYS A 149 -4.90 2.28 -9.16
N VAL A 150 -5.25 1.24 -8.41
CA VAL A 150 -5.57 -0.08 -8.94
C VAL A 150 -7.06 -0.33 -8.73
N MET A 151 -7.81 -0.31 -9.82
CA MET A 151 -9.22 -0.67 -9.79
C MET A 151 -9.34 -2.19 -9.73
N ASN A 152 -10.09 -2.68 -8.75
CA ASN A 152 -10.32 -4.11 -8.57
C ASN A 152 -11.48 -4.58 -9.45
N ILE A 153 -11.16 -5.05 -10.65
CA ILE A 153 -12.16 -5.36 -11.68
C ILE A 153 -12.49 -6.85 -11.64
N GLY A 154 -13.09 -7.23 -10.51
CA GLY A 154 -13.52 -8.59 -10.24
C GLY A 154 -12.38 -9.61 -10.28
N TYR A 155 -12.75 -10.88 -10.52
CA TYR A 155 -11.86 -12.03 -10.43
C TYR A 155 -11.61 -12.69 -11.79
N SER A 156 -11.28 -11.88 -12.81
CA SER A 156 -11.06 -12.38 -14.17
C SER A 156 -9.63 -12.89 -14.36
N LYS A 157 -9.45 -13.84 -15.30
CA LYS A 157 -8.10 -14.26 -15.73
C LYS A 157 -7.31 -13.12 -16.38
N GLY A 158 -8.01 -12.18 -17.04
CA GLY A 158 -7.42 -10.98 -17.62
C GLY A 158 -6.76 -10.12 -16.56
N PHE A 159 -7.51 -9.76 -15.50
CA PHE A 159 -7.00 -8.94 -14.39
C PHE A 159 -5.79 -9.57 -13.70
N PHE A 160 -5.84 -10.89 -13.46
CA PHE A 160 -4.68 -11.63 -12.92
C PHE A 160 -3.45 -11.52 -13.84
N SER A 161 -3.64 -11.65 -15.16
CA SER A 161 -2.58 -11.49 -16.14
C SER A 161 -2.06 -10.06 -16.20
N PHE A 162 -2.91 -9.05 -16.07
CA PHE A 162 -2.52 -7.64 -16.03
C PHE A 162 -1.63 -7.35 -14.81
N CYS A 163 -2.05 -7.80 -13.62
CA CYS A 163 -1.24 -7.69 -12.40
C CYS A 163 0.13 -8.37 -12.56
N LYS A 164 0.20 -9.51 -13.26
CA LYS A 164 1.45 -10.21 -13.58
C LYS A 164 2.34 -9.41 -14.50
N THR A 165 1.79 -8.82 -15.56
CA THR A 165 2.52 -7.99 -16.52
C THR A 165 3.09 -6.75 -15.83
N ILE A 166 2.28 -6.04 -15.05
CA ILE A 166 2.72 -4.86 -14.29
C ILE A 166 3.81 -5.26 -13.28
N GLY A 167 3.60 -6.32 -12.50
CA GLY A 167 4.59 -6.78 -11.52
C GLY A 167 5.92 -7.20 -12.16
N LYS A 168 5.89 -7.76 -13.38
CA LYS A 168 7.11 -8.05 -14.15
C LYS A 168 7.84 -6.76 -14.52
N HIS A 169 7.12 -5.78 -15.08
CA HIS A 169 7.69 -4.49 -15.48
C HIS A 169 8.32 -3.75 -14.29
N VAL A 170 7.62 -3.70 -13.15
CA VAL A 170 8.15 -3.09 -11.91
C VAL A 170 9.43 -3.80 -11.44
N ALA A 171 9.50 -5.13 -11.54
CA ALA A 171 10.70 -5.88 -11.17
C ALA A 171 11.89 -5.59 -12.10
N GLU A 172 11.66 -5.32 -13.39
CA GLU A 172 12.69 -4.89 -14.33
C GLU A 172 13.21 -3.50 -13.95
N LEU A 173 12.33 -2.54 -13.65
CA LEU A 173 12.72 -1.21 -13.18
C LEU A 173 13.54 -1.24 -11.88
N ILE A 174 13.17 -2.09 -10.92
CA ILE A 174 13.91 -2.26 -9.65
C ILE A 174 15.32 -2.85 -9.89
N LYS A 175 15.50 -3.69 -10.92
CA LYS A 175 16.82 -4.23 -11.29
C LYS A 175 17.71 -3.16 -11.92
N GLU A 176 17.13 -2.17 -12.59
CA GLU A 176 17.85 -1.03 -13.16
C GLU A 176 18.21 0.03 -12.12
N ASP A 177 17.31 0.28 -11.14
CA ASP A 177 17.50 1.27 -10.09
C ASP A 177 17.18 0.66 -8.71
N GLU A 178 18.26 0.30 -7.99
CA GLU A 178 18.13 -0.27 -6.65
C GLU A 178 17.49 0.69 -5.63
N LYS A 179 17.32 1.98 -5.96
CA LYS A 179 16.70 2.96 -5.06
C LYS A 179 15.18 2.84 -5.00
N ILE A 180 14.57 1.99 -5.82
CA ILE A 180 13.12 1.80 -5.89
C ILE A 180 12.65 0.82 -4.79
N GLY A 181 11.66 1.25 -4.01
CA GLY A 181 10.85 0.41 -3.11
C GLY A 181 9.39 0.36 -3.58
N VAL A 182 8.63 -0.63 -3.09
CA VAL A 182 7.20 -0.80 -3.44
C VAL A 182 6.34 -0.89 -2.18
N ILE A 183 5.22 -0.17 -2.18
CA ILE A 183 4.22 -0.22 -1.13
C ILE A 183 2.90 -0.65 -1.75
N ALA A 184 2.40 -1.83 -1.35
CA ALA A 184 1.02 -2.22 -1.60
C ALA A 184 0.15 -1.73 -0.44
N SER A 185 -0.71 -0.76 -0.72
CA SER A 185 -1.67 -0.26 0.24
C SER A 185 -2.90 -1.17 0.27
N SER A 186 -3.21 -1.77 1.41
CA SER A 186 -4.38 -2.65 1.58
C SER A 186 -4.78 -2.84 3.03
N ASP A 187 -6.06 -2.63 3.32
CA ASP A 187 -6.74 -3.26 4.46
C ASP A 187 -7.21 -4.68 4.06
N PHE A 188 -7.58 -5.49 5.05
CA PHE A 188 -7.97 -6.89 4.88
C PHE A 188 -9.49 -7.07 5.00
N SER A 189 -10.00 -8.01 5.81
CA SER A 189 -11.45 -8.21 5.95
C SER A 189 -12.17 -6.93 6.39
N HIS A 190 -13.41 -6.75 5.93
CA HIS A 190 -14.28 -5.62 6.26
C HIS A 190 -15.64 -6.08 6.76
N PHE A 191 -16.09 -5.48 7.86
CA PHE A 191 -17.45 -5.52 8.39
C PHE A 191 -17.99 -6.92 8.68
N ILE A 192 -17.13 -7.78 9.23
CA ILE A 192 -17.48 -9.11 9.74
C ILE A 192 -16.95 -9.27 11.18
N PRO A 193 -17.46 -10.25 11.96
CA PRO A 193 -16.97 -10.51 13.31
C PRO A 193 -15.46 -10.79 13.35
N SER A 194 -14.81 -10.34 14.43
CA SER A 194 -13.34 -10.38 14.55
C SER A 194 -12.72 -11.77 14.38
N ASN A 195 -13.38 -12.82 14.89
CA ASN A 195 -12.91 -14.20 14.75
C ASN A 195 -12.97 -14.68 13.29
N GLU A 196 -14.01 -14.28 12.55
CA GLU A 196 -14.16 -14.61 11.13
C GLU A 196 -13.15 -13.82 10.28
N ALA A 197 -12.96 -12.53 10.60
CA ALA A 197 -11.95 -11.67 9.98
C ALA A 197 -10.55 -12.28 10.13
N GLU A 198 -10.16 -12.65 11.36
CA GLU A 198 -8.85 -13.25 11.62
C GLU A 198 -8.67 -14.58 10.86
N GLU A 199 -9.68 -15.44 10.83
CA GLU A 199 -9.58 -16.71 10.10
C GLU A 199 -9.36 -16.50 8.59
N ILE A 200 -10.11 -15.61 7.98
CA ILE A 200 -10.01 -15.30 6.54
C ILE A 200 -8.68 -14.63 6.24
N ASP A 201 -8.32 -13.61 7.03
CA ASP A 201 -7.12 -12.80 6.82
C ASP A 201 -5.86 -13.63 6.96
N ILE A 202 -5.73 -14.41 8.04
CA ILE A 202 -4.55 -15.25 8.26
C ILE A 202 -4.39 -16.29 7.16
N LYS A 203 -5.49 -16.85 6.62
CA LYS A 203 -5.42 -17.77 5.48
C LYS A 203 -4.93 -17.06 4.21
N ALA A 204 -5.40 -15.84 3.95
CA ALA A 204 -4.92 -15.03 2.83
C ALA A 204 -3.44 -14.63 2.98
N ILE A 205 -3.05 -14.16 4.17
CA ILE A 205 -1.67 -13.80 4.52
C ILE A 205 -0.72 -14.97 4.30
N LYS A 206 -1.08 -16.19 4.72
CA LYS A 206 -0.28 -17.39 4.49
C LYS A 206 -0.02 -17.68 3.01
N LYS A 207 -0.91 -17.23 2.10
CA LYS A 207 -0.68 -17.30 0.65
C LYS A 207 0.32 -16.25 0.18
N ILE A 208 0.22 -15.03 0.73
CA ILE A 208 1.19 -13.94 0.48
C ILE A 208 2.59 -14.34 0.94
N GLU A 209 2.74 -14.88 2.16
CA GLU A 209 4.02 -15.32 2.73
C GLU A 209 4.74 -16.36 1.86
N LYS A 210 3.97 -17.24 1.22
CA LYS A 210 4.46 -18.28 0.31
C LYS A 210 4.61 -17.82 -1.14
N LEU A 211 4.28 -16.56 -1.45
CA LEU A 211 4.21 -16.03 -2.82
C LEU A 211 3.32 -16.89 -3.75
N ASP A 212 2.26 -17.49 -3.19
CA ASP A 212 1.28 -18.31 -3.90
C ASP A 212 0.25 -17.39 -4.57
N THR A 213 0.62 -16.75 -5.69
CA THR A 213 -0.20 -15.74 -6.38
C THR A 213 -1.54 -16.30 -6.85
N GLU A 214 -1.53 -17.52 -7.41
CA GLU A 214 -2.75 -18.19 -7.86
C GLU A 214 -3.63 -18.56 -6.67
N GLY A 215 -3.04 -19.16 -5.63
CA GLY A 215 -3.78 -19.53 -4.44
C GLY A 215 -4.33 -18.33 -3.65
N PHE A 216 -3.62 -17.19 -3.62
CA PHE A 216 -4.12 -15.95 -3.05
C PHE A 216 -5.33 -15.43 -3.82
N PHE A 217 -5.20 -15.29 -5.14
CA PHE A 217 -6.28 -14.78 -5.99
C PHE A 217 -7.53 -15.68 -5.96
N ASP A 218 -7.34 -17.00 -6.05
CA ASP A 218 -8.42 -17.97 -5.92
C ASP A 218 -9.05 -17.98 -4.54
N PHE A 219 -8.26 -17.81 -3.48
CA PHE A 219 -8.77 -17.76 -2.11
C PHE A 219 -9.72 -16.58 -1.92
N ILE A 220 -9.31 -15.38 -2.37
CA ILE A 220 -10.15 -14.18 -2.29
C ILE A 220 -11.47 -14.40 -3.04
N ARG A 221 -11.39 -14.87 -4.28
CA ARG A 221 -12.57 -15.16 -5.12
C ARG A 221 -13.53 -16.15 -4.45
N LYS A 222 -13.02 -17.28 -3.95
CA LYS A 222 -13.84 -18.37 -3.38
C LYS A 222 -14.47 -18.00 -2.04
N ASN A 223 -13.74 -17.27 -1.19
CA ASN A 223 -14.20 -16.91 0.14
C ASN A 223 -14.86 -15.53 0.19
N LYS A 224 -14.95 -14.83 -0.95
CA LYS A 224 -15.41 -13.44 -1.04
C LYS A 224 -14.70 -12.54 -0.02
N ALA A 225 -13.41 -12.78 0.20
CA ALA A 225 -12.63 -12.03 1.16
C ALA A 225 -12.58 -10.56 0.74
N SER A 226 -12.96 -9.65 1.63
CA SER A 226 -13.10 -8.22 1.33
C SER A 226 -11.78 -7.43 1.40
N ILE A 227 -10.66 -8.06 1.05
CA ILE A 227 -9.32 -7.42 1.03
C ILE A 227 -9.31 -6.33 -0.04
N CYS A 228 -9.36 -5.06 0.37
CA CYS A 228 -9.60 -3.95 -0.55
C CYS A 228 -8.45 -3.72 -1.54
N GLY A 229 -7.21 -4.07 -1.20
CA GLY A 229 -6.03 -3.88 -2.06
C GLY A 229 -5.53 -5.16 -2.73
N TYR A 230 -6.40 -6.14 -3.02
CA TYR A 230 -5.93 -7.42 -3.56
C TYR A 230 -5.16 -7.31 -4.88
N GLY A 231 -5.52 -6.37 -5.76
CA GLY A 231 -4.75 -6.06 -6.97
C GLY A 231 -3.35 -5.51 -6.66
N SER A 232 -3.25 -4.52 -5.76
CA SER A 232 -1.97 -3.97 -5.29
C SER A 232 -1.06 -5.03 -4.68
N ILE A 233 -1.63 -5.93 -3.86
CA ILE A 233 -0.91 -7.05 -3.26
C ILE A 233 -0.44 -8.01 -4.35
N LEU A 234 -1.30 -8.37 -5.30
CA LEU A 234 -0.97 -9.31 -6.36
C LEU A 234 0.16 -8.80 -7.26
N ILE A 235 0.13 -7.53 -7.67
CA ILE A 235 1.23 -6.87 -8.41
C ILE A 235 2.53 -6.98 -7.61
N THR A 236 2.48 -6.71 -6.31
CA THR A 236 3.65 -6.76 -5.42
C THR A 236 4.19 -8.18 -5.25
N MET A 237 3.31 -9.18 -5.12
CA MET A 237 3.71 -10.59 -5.09
C MET A 237 4.38 -11.02 -6.39
N PHE A 238 3.86 -10.61 -7.55
CA PHE A 238 4.51 -10.87 -8.84
C PHE A 238 5.87 -10.18 -8.94
N THR A 239 5.94 -8.91 -8.54
CA THR A 239 7.19 -8.15 -8.47
C THR A 239 8.23 -8.91 -7.64
N ALA A 240 7.87 -9.34 -6.44
CA ALA A 240 8.73 -10.13 -5.57
C ALA A 240 9.22 -11.42 -6.26
N ARG A 241 8.32 -12.18 -6.89
CA ARG A 241 8.68 -13.41 -7.62
C ARG A 241 9.68 -13.14 -8.75
N PHE A 242 9.49 -12.08 -9.54
CA PHE A 242 10.39 -11.72 -10.65
C PHE A 242 11.73 -11.14 -10.19
N LEU A 243 11.80 -10.59 -8.97
CA LEU A 243 13.04 -10.24 -8.28
C LEU A 243 13.76 -11.46 -7.67
N GLY A 244 13.12 -12.63 -7.66
CA GLY A 244 13.68 -13.84 -7.06
C GLY A 244 13.52 -13.93 -5.54
N ILE A 245 12.75 -13.02 -4.93
CA ILE A 245 12.38 -13.07 -3.51
C ILE A 245 11.63 -14.37 -3.25
N LYS A 246 12.00 -15.04 -2.15
CA LYS A 246 11.52 -16.41 -1.86
C LYS A 246 10.44 -16.47 -0.80
N LYS A 247 10.32 -15.45 0.04
CA LYS A 247 9.32 -15.40 1.11
C LYS A 247 8.91 -13.97 1.44
N ALA A 248 7.67 -13.83 1.88
CA ALA A 248 7.22 -12.68 2.64
C ALA A 248 6.97 -13.11 4.09
N GLY A 249 6.94 -12.16 5.02
CA GLY A 249 6.69 -12.44 6.43
C GLY A 249 5.69 -11.46 7.02
N LEU A 250 4.74 -11.98 7.80
CA LEU A 250 3.84 -11.19 8.62
C LEU A 250 4.62 -10.51 9.76
N ILE A 251 4.61 -9.19 9.79
CA ILE A 251 5.26 -8.36 10.83
C ILE A 251 4.27 -8.06 11.95
N HIS A 252 3.02 -7.78 11.59
CA HIS A 252 1.94 -7.47 12.52
C HIS A 252 0.58 -7.74 11.88
N TYR A 253 -0.37 -8.19 12.70
CA TYR A 253 -1.78 -8.28 12.36
C TYR A 253 -2.61 -7.75 13.52
N THR A 254 -3.69 -7.04 13.23
CA THR A 254 -4.68 -6.56 14.20
C THR A 254 -5.98 -6.23 13.46
N ASN A 255 -6.98 -5.70 14.17
CA ASN A 255 -8.22 -5.21 13.57
C ASN A 255 -8.77 -4.00 14.34
N SER A 256 -9.78 -3.34 13.78
CA SER A 256 -10.38 -2.14 14.37
C SER A 256 -11.01 -2.35 15.76
N GLY A 257 -11.43 -3.57 16.08
CA GLY A 257 -12.02 -3.94 17.37
C GLY A 257 -11.08 -3.72 18.55
N GLU A 258 -9.76 -3.81 18.33
CA GLU A 258 -8.74 -3.48 19.34
C GLU A 258 -8.76 -2.01 19.74
N THR A 259 -9.30 -1.13 18.89
CA THR A 259 -9.43 0.30 19.16
C THR A 259 -10.84 0.66 19.65
N THR A 260 -11.87 0.10 19.02
CA THR A 260 -13.28 0.44 19.32
C THR A 260 -13.83 -0.34 20.51
N HIS A 261 -13.21 -1.46 20.89
CA HIS A 261 -13.76 -2.48 21.78
C HIS A 261 -15.07 -3.11 21.29
N ASP A 262 -15.36 -2.98 19.99
CA ASP A 262 -16.47 -3.67 19.31
C ASP A 262 -15.90 -4.67 18.30
N TYR A 263 -16.10 -5.95 18.59
CA TYR A 263 -15.61 -7.07 17.81
C TYR A 263 -16.68 -7.70 16.89
N SER A 264 -17.90 -7.14 16.87
CA SER A 264 -19.01 -7.66 16.07
C SER A 264 -18.88 -7.36 14.58
N SER A 265 -18.15 -6.29 14.24
CA SER A 265 -17.93 -5.84 12.87
C SER A 265 -16.61 -5.06 12.79
N VAL A 266 -15.57 -5.68 12.25
CA VAL A 266 -14.21 -5.11 12.25
C VAL A 266 -13.64 -4.93 10.85
N VAL A 267 -12.58 -4.13 10.75
CA VAL A 267 -11.67 -4.08 9.60
C VAL A 267 -10.31 -4.65 10.01
N GLY A 268 -9.78 -5.60 9.24
CA GLY A 268 -8.48 -6.24 9.47
C GLY A 268 -7.31 -5.45 8.90
N TYR A 269 -6.17 -5.45 9.59
CA TYR A 269 -4.96 -4.72 9.20
C TYR A 269 -3.73 -5.60 9.31
N ALA A 270 -2.92 -5.67 8.25
CA ALA A 270 -1.68 -6.44 8.24
C ALA A 270 -0.49 -5.61 7.76
N ALA A 271 0.65 -5.81 8.42
CA ALA A 271 1.97 -5.36 7.97
C ALA A 271 2.75 -6.58 7.48
N ILE A 272 3.14 -6.59 6.20
CA ILE A 272 3.84 -7.72 5.59
C ILE A 272 5.09 -7.20 4.87
N GLY A 273 6.24 -7.84 5.08
CA GLY A 273 7.50 -7.50 4.42
C GLY A 273 7.98 -8.59 3.46
N PHE A 274 8.59 -8.20 2.34
CA PHE A 274 9.15 -9.10 1.33
C PHE A 274 10.69 -9.01 1.30
N LYS A 275 11.36 -10.15 1.44
CA LYS A 275 12.82 -10.28 1.55
C LYS A 275 13.41 -11.34 0.64
#